data_AF-A0A7V9CW23-F1
#
_entry.id   AF-A0A7V9CW23-F1
#
_cell.length_a   1.000
_cell.length_b   1.000
_cell.length_c   1.000
_cell.angle_alpha   90.00
_cell.angle_beta   90.00
_cell.angle_gamma   90.00
#
_symmetry.space_group_name_H-M   'P 1'
#
loop_
_entity.id
_entity.type
_entity.pdbx_description
1 polymer ?
#
loop_
_entity_poly.entity_id
_entity_poly.type
_entity_poly.pdbx_seq_one_letter_code
_entity_poly.pdbx_strand_id
1 'polypeptide(L)' 'MKRRRDPEDEADDRPPICPACGVTQGMVLTDEEPRFVCQECGFSDGGSAAD' A
#
# COMPACT_ATOMS: atom_id res chain seq x y z
N MET A 1 -33.67 -9.89 15.16
CA MET A 1 -32.44 -9.07 15.28
C MET A 1 -31.50 -9.46 14.14
N LYS A 2 -31.41 -8.65 13.07
CA LYS A 2 -30.51 -8.92 11.94
C LYS A 2 -29.15 -8.32 12.27
N ARG A 3 -28.24 -9.12 12.83
CA ARG A 3 -26.82 -8.74 12.97
C ARG A 3 -26.21 -8.80 11.57
N ARG A 4 -26.34 -7.72 10.80
CA ARG A 4 -25.46 -7.50 9.66
C ARG A 4 -24.12 -7.17 10.29
N ARG A 5 -23.23 -8.17 10.35
CA ARG A 5 -21.85 -7.94 10.70
C ARG A 5 -21.22 -7.40 9.43
N ASP A 6 -21.02 -6.09 9.39
CA ASP A 6 -20.29 -5.41 8.33
C ASP A 6 -18.93 -6.11 8.14
N PRO A 7 -18.62 -6.62 6.93
CA PRO A 7 -17.34 -7.28 6.66
C PRO A 7 -16.20 -6.30 6.33
N GLU A 8 -16.31 -5.01 6.67
CA GLU A 8 -15.40 -3.95 6.23
C GLU A 8 -14.33 -3.58 7.29
N ASP A 9 -13.72 -4.57 7.94
CA ASP A 9 -12.61 -4.35 8.89
C ASP A 9 -11.51 -5.43 8.75
N GLU A 10 -11.39 -6.05 7.58
CA GLU A 10 -10.10 -6.61 7.17
C GLU A 10 -9.44 -5.52 6.34
N ALA A 11 -8.65 -4.68 7.01
CA ALA A 11 -7.70 -3.80 6.34
C ALA A 11 -7.03 -4.63 5.26
N ASP A 12 -7.25 -4.25 4.00
CA ASP A 12 -6.77 -4.97 2.84
C ASP A 12 -5.24 -4.94 2.87
N ASP A 13 -4.61 -5.86 3.61
CA ASP A 13 -3.15 -6.01 3.73
C ASP A 13 -2.53 -6.46 2.40
N ARG A 14 -3.35 -6.53 1.34
CA ARG A 14 -2.88 -6.79 0.00
C ARG A 14 -2.03 -5.59 -0.43
N PRO A 15 -0.79 -5.84 -0.87
CA PRO A 15 0.07 -4.77 -1.34
C PRO A 15 -0.61 -4.02 -2.50
N PRO A 16 -0.54 -2.67 -2.51
CA PRO A 16 -1.17 -1.86 -3.53
C PRO A 16 -0.57 -2.15 -4.90
N ILE A 17 -1.37 -1.97 -5.95
CA ILE A 17 -0.89 -2.06 -7.33
C ILE A 17 -0.15 -0.76 -7.69
N CYS A 18 0.96 -0.88 -8.42
CA CYS A 18 1.73 0.25 -8.92
C CYS A 18 0.91 0.99 -9.99
N PRO A 19 0.62 2.29 -9.82
CA PRO A 19 -0.14 3.05 -10.81
C PRO A 19 0.64 3.31 -12.11
N ALA A 20 1.97 3.16 -12.10
CA ALA A 20 2.82 3.42 -13.26
C ALA A 20 2.89 2.22 -14.23
N CYS A 21 3.01 1.00 -13.72
CA CYS A 21 3.18 -0.20 -14.56
C CYS A 21 2.15 -1.32 -14.31
N GLY A 22 1.27 -1.17 -13.32
CA GLY A 22 0.17 -2.12 -13.06
C GLY A 22 0.58 -3.39 -12.30
N VAL A 23 1.81 -3.46 -11.78
CA VAL A 23 2.28 -4.62 -11.00
C VAL A 23 2.19 -4.37 -9.50
N THR A 24 2.14 -5.43 -8.71
CA THR A 24 2.04 -5.36 -7.26
C THR A 24 3.28 -4.70 -6.63
N GLN A 25 3.08 -3.72 -5.77
CA GLN A 25 4.16 -3.06 -5.03
C GLN A 25 4.67 -3.95 -3.90
N GLY A 26 5.95 -3.83 -3.55
CA GLY A 26 6.51 -4.45 -2.37
C GLY A 26 6.52 -3.48 -1.19
N MET A 27 6.24 -3.96 0.02
CA MET A 27 6.49 -3.18 1.24
C MET A 27 7.98 -3.23 1.55
N VAL A 28 8.58 -2.05 1.73
CA VAL A 28 9.95 -1.87 2.18
C VAL A 28 9.90 -1.27 3.57
N LEU A 29 10.47 -1.98 4.54
CA LEU A 29 10.63 -1.50 5.91
C LEU A 29 11.88 -0.61 5.96
N THR A 30 11.72 0.70 6.14
CA THR A 30 12.83 1.62 6.45
C THR A 30 12.89 1.89 7.95
N ASP A 31 13.94 2.57 8.41
CA ASP A 31 14.13 2.94 9.83
C ASP A 31 13.04 3.92 10.31
N GLU A 32 12.43 4.66 9.38
CA GLU A 32 11.38 5.63 9.64
C GLU A 32 9.99 4.98 9.63
N GLU A 33 9.55 4.44 8.48
CA GLU A 33 8.19 3.87 8.32
C GLU A 33 8.12 2.85 7.15
N PRO A 34 7.20 1.86 7.20
CA PRO A 34 6.93 0.97 6.07
C PRO A 34 6.42 1.76 4.86
N ARG A 35 7.09 1.62 3.72
CA ARG A 35 6.69 2.28 2.46
C ARG A 35 6.47 1.27 1.35
N PHE A 36 5.51 1.53 0.47
CA PHE A 36 5.30 0.71 -0.72
C PHE A 36 6.12 1.23 -1.89
N VAL A 37 6.89 0.33 -2.50
CA VAL A 37 7.79 0.59 -3.62
C VAL A 37 7.53 -0.45 -4.71
N CYS A 38 7.37 0.01 -5.94
CA CYS A 38 7.32 -0.87 -7.10
C CYS A 38 8.72 -1.39 -7.43
N GLN A 39 8.94 -2.69 -7.30
CA GLN A 39 10.22 -3.34 -7.57
C GLN A 39 10.56 -3.44 -9.07
N GLU A 40 9.59 -3.22 -9.97
CA GLU A 40 9.83 -3.24 -11.42
C GLU A 40 10.25 -1.88 -11.99
N CYS A 41 9.49 -0.82 -11.71
CA CYS A 41 9.75 0.53 -12.26
C CYS A 41 10.33 1.53 -11.24
N GLY A 42 10.43 1.17 -9.96
CA GLY A 42 10.93 2.04 -8.89
C GLY A 42 9.93 3.08 -8.38
N PHE A 43 8.70 3.10 -8.88
CA PHE A 43 7.66 4.02 -8.43
C PHE A 43 7.34 3.81 -6.94
N SER A 44 7.32 4.88 -6.15
CA SER A 44 6.97 4.85 -4.72
C SER A 44 6.10 6.06 -4.41
N ASP A 45 4.96 5.85 -3.77
CA ASP A 45 4.00 6.93 -3.42
C ASP A 45 4.46 7.74 -2.19
N GLY A 46 5.54 7.31 -1.52
CA GLY A 46 6.15 7.95 -0.35
C GLY A 46 6.90 9.27 -0.63
N GLY A 47 6.36 10.10 -1.52
CA GLY A 47 6.92 11.38 -1.92
C GLY A 47 6.00 12.56 -1.58
N SER A 48 5.45 12.61 -0.37
CA SER A 48 4.94 13.87 0.16
C SER A 48 6.12 14.66 0.73
N ALA A 49 6.55 15.64 -0.05
CA ALA A 49 7.56 16.63 0.28
C ALA A 49 7.22 17.45 1.53
N ALA A 50 8.24 17.80 2.31
CA ALA A 50 8.39 19.12 2.94
C ALA A 50 9.88 19.38 3.25
N ASP A 51 10.49 20.25 2.42
CA ASP A 51 11.63 21.17 2.66
C ASP A 51 12.89 20.66 3.41
#